data_AF-A0ABD5BS54-F1
#
_entry.id   AF-A0ABD5BS54-F1
#
_cell.length_a   1.000
_cell.length_b   1.000
_cell.length_c   1.000
_cell.angle_alpha   90.00
_cell.angle_beta   90.00
_cell.angle_gamma   90.00
#
_symmetry.space_group_name_H-M   'P 1'
#
loop_
_entity.id
_entity.type
_entity.pdbx_description
1 polymer ?
#
loop_
_entity_poly.entity_id
_entity_poly.type
_entity_poly.pdbx_seq_one_letter_code
_entity_poly.pdbx_strand_id
1 'polypeptide(L)'
;MTAKYRALLTEQGKTLLANAAATGQKLEITHMAVGDGGGSPTQPDESQTKLVNEKRRAALNSLQIDTGNSNQVIAEQVIPEDVGGWWIRELGLYDKNGVLVAIANTPDTYKPQLTEGAGRTQVVRMVLLVKGDANATIVADKTALLVSRDMLNAAIDEHARSRNHPDATLLAKGFTQLSNDSNSASETQAATPKAVKTVSDASLKIAANLKDLPNKSIARRNLELGTAATCNVGTQASQLMEVGAFGLGSGPKHREETISNLGEIYRVTSASKNAPGGGVYGVLNLPIDGGPSSGYLAVQTNGSSYVGTSTTPDKPLNWYRIYTTGFKPTAADVGAYSKAEADGKFVKQSGDTITGSLTVNGSIETKSGLTTPYATVMGSLTTKGGVELFGTSPYIDFHYGNTNADYDVRIINDSQGQLSLGAKNVRANENLTVGLDAHVDRTLYINGQDFITKKGVITETSGNRNTQGLHIQGAGNQYVDHYFYEEIGKRAFGAMHVSSGGSDGWFQFGHQGDIRSNGPWPRLMLGEATYFNDGNINGSIWGGYLSNYLNQNFVRDVRLGNVESIATWRGPGYSDSAGYVLTGAANNNVDEYIDVIFRRPLQKHIGGNWVTVWSV
;
A
#
# COMPACT_ATOMS: atom_id res chain seq x y z
N MET A 1 21.75 23.83 -39.07
CA MET A 1 22.93 24.01 -38.22
C MET A 1 22.47 24.45 -36.84
N THR A 2 22.72 23.63 -35.82
CA THR A 2 22.38 23.93 -34.43
C THR A 2 23.33 25.02 -33.91
N ALA A 3 22.80 26.14 -33.41
CA ALA A 3 23.61 27.25 -32.90
C ALA A 3 24.49 26.79 -31.72
N LYS A 4 25.78 27.17 -31.73
CA LYS A 4 26.78 26.75 -30.72
C LYS A 4 26.38 27.14 -29.29
N TYR A 5 25.72 28.28 -29.13
CA TYR A 5 25.12 28.73 -27.88
C TYR A 5 23.64 29.00 -28.11
N ARG A 6 22.79 28.54 -27.19
CA ARG A 6 21.34 28.59 -27.34
C ARG A 6 20.66 28.58 -25.98
N ALA A 7 19.45 29.12 -25.94
CA ALA A 7 18.52 29.01 -24.83
C ALA A 7 17.34 28.11 -25.24
N LEU A 8 16.90 27.24 -24.34
CA LEU A 8 15.78 26.32 -24.53
C LEU A 8 14.82 26.42 -23.35
N LEU A 9 13.52 26.17 -23.59
CA LEU A 9 12.55 25.95 -22.54
C LEU A 9 12.70 24.52 -22.01
N THR A 10 12.68 24.35 -20.69
CA THR A 10 12.62 23.00 -20.08
C THR A 10 11.22 22.43 -20.21
N GLU A 11 11.03 21.13 -20.07
CA GLU A 11 9.70 20.49 -20.08
C GLU A 11 8.78 21.05 -18.98
N GLN A 12 9.35 21.39 -17.82
CA GLN A 12 8.63 22.08 -16.75
C GLN A 12 8.24 23.50 -17.16
N GLY A 13 9.15 24.25 -17.79
CA GLY A 13 8.88 25.59 -18.32
C GLY A 13 7.83 25.60 -19.42
N LYS A 14 7.85 24.63 -20.34
CA LYS A 14 6.81 24.44 -21.36
C LYS A 14 5.45 24.18 -20.72
N THR A 15 5.39 23.36 -19.69
CA THR A 15 4.15 23.08 -18.94
C THR A 15 3.61 24.32 -18.24
N LEU A 16 4.48 25.08 -17.56
CA LEU A 16 4.10 26.34 -16.92
C LEU A 16 3.61 27.38 -17.92
N LEU A 17 4.29 27.49 -19.07
CA LEU A 17 3.90 28.40 -20.13
C LEU A 17 2.56 28.00 -20.78
N ALA A 18 2.34 26.70 -20.98
CA ALA A 18 1.07 26.18 -21.47
C ALA A 18 -0.08 26.42 -20.47
N ASN A 19 0.14 26.20 -19.18
CA ASN A 19 -0.82 26.51 -18.12
C ASN A 19 -1.13 28.01 -18.04
N ALA A 20 -0.11 28.85 -18.15
CA ALA A 20 -0.26 30.31 -18.19
C ALA A 20 -1.13 30.76 -19.37
N ALA A 21 -0.89 30.19 -20.56
CA ALA A 21 -1.70 30.45 -21.75
C ALA A 21 -3.14 29.93 -21.61
N ALA A 22 -3.35 28.76 -21.01
CA ALA A 22 -4.69 28.16 -20.85
C ALA A 22 -5.55 28.83 -19.77
N THR A 23 -4.92 29.27 -18.67
CA THR A 23 -5.62 29.88 -17.53
C THR A 23 -5.68 31.40 -17.59
N GLY A 24 -4.89 32.03 -18.46
CA GLY A 24 -4.72 33.48 -18.54
C GLY A 24 -3.85 34.08 -17.43
N GLN A 25 -3.35 33.26 -16.49
CA GLN A 25 -2.41 33.72 -15.48
C GLN A 25 -1.01 33.88 -16.08
N LYS A 26 -0.37 35.03 -15.85
CA LYS A 26 0.95 35.30 -16.43
C LYS A 26 2.04 34.47 -15.74
N LEU A 27 3.00 33.97 -16.53
CA LEU A 27 4.19 33.31 -16.04
C LEU A 27 5.20 34.38 -15.59
N GLU A 28 5.41 34.45 -14.28
CA GLU A 28 6.31 35.40 -13.66
C GLU A 28 7.72 34.78 -13.53
N ILE A 29 8.58 35.11 -14.49
CA ILE A 29 10.01 34.81 -14.41
C ILE A 29 10.68 35.91 -13.60
N THR A 30 11.18 35.57 -12.43
CA THR A 30 11.64 36.57 -11.46
C THR A 30 13.15 36.55 -11.27
N HIS A 31 13.78 35.40 -11.47
CA HIS A 31 15.20 35.21 -11.18
C HIS A 31 15.94 34.61 -12.37
N MET A 32 17.17 35.06 -12.55
CA MET A 32 18.16 34.35 -13.37
C MET A 32 19.22 33.78 -12.47
N ALA A 33 19.57 32.53 -12.72
CA ALA A 33 20.72 31.89 -12.15
C ALA A 33 21.82 31.72 -13.19
N VAL A 34 23.05 31.69 -12.69
CA VAL A 34 24.28 31.61 -13.45
C VAL A 34 25.11 30.50 -12.83
N GLY A 35 25.64 29.61 -13.66
CA GLY A 35 26.44 28.47 -13.25
C GLY A 35 27.72 28.32 -14.07
N ASP A 36 28.66 27.55 -13.51
CA ASP A 36 29.96 27.26 -14.12
C ASP A 36 30.01 25.90 -14.82
N GLY A 37 28.86 25.22 -14.93
CA GLY A 37 28.73 23.94 -15.61
C GLY A 37 29.49 22.79 -14.95
N GLY A 38 29.89 22.93 -13.68
CA GLY A 38 30.72 21.94 -12.98
C GLY A 38 32.19 21.98 -13.44
N GLY A 39 32.63 23.10 -14.01
CA GLY A 39 34.01 23.28 -14.48
C GLY A 39 34.25 22.85 -15.93
N SER A 40 33.21 22.47 -16.70
CA SER A 40 33.26 22.24 -18.16
C SER A 40 32.08 22.88 -18.90
N PRO A 41 32.17 23.19 -20.22
CA PRO A 41 31.03 23.72 -20.98
C PRO A 41 29.87 22.72 -21.03
N THR A 42 28.65 23.19 -20.74
CA THR A 42 27.43 22.36 -20.75
C THR A 42 26.62 22.57 -22.02
N GLN A 43 25.85 21.55 -22.39
CA GLN A 43 24.84 21.64 -23.45
C GLN A 43 23.45 21.65 -22.81
N PRO A 44 22.58 22.62 -23.12
CA PRO A 44 21.25 22.67 -22.51
C PRO A 44 20.37 21.52 -23.00
N ASP A 45 19.68 20.88 -22.07
CA ASP A 45 18.73 19.77 -22.29
C ASP A 45 17.36 20.15 -21.68
N GLU A 46 16.28 19.90 -22.42
CA GLU A 46 14.92 20.27 -22.03
C GLU A 46 14.42 19.49 -20.79
N SER A 47 14.97 18.31 -20.52
CA SER A 47 14.63 17.50 -19.34
C SER A 47 15.22 18.04 -18.03
N GLN A 48 16.10 19.05 -18.09
CA GLN A 48 16.73 19.61 -16.90
C GLN A 48 15.73 20.31 -16.00
N THR A 49 15.85 20.05 -14.70
CA THR A 49 15.06 20.71 -13.64
C THR A 49 15.89 21.67 -12.79
N LYS A 50 17.23 21.68 -13.00
CA LYS A 50 18.20 22.58 -12.36
C LYS A 50 19.46 22.74 -13.25
N LEU A 51 20.25 23.78 -12.99
CA LEU A 51 21.60 23.93 -13.57
C LEU A 51 22.53 22.81 -13.08
N VAL A 52 23.57 22.50 -13.87
CA VAL A 52 24.57 21.49 -13.50
C VAL A 52 25.31 21.89 -12.23
N ASN A 53 25.75 23.16 -12.16
CA ASN A 53 26.34 23.72 -10.95
C ASN A 53 26.07 25.24 -10.85
N GLU A 54 25.01 25.58 -10.10
CA GLU A 54 24.61 26.96 -9.87
C GLU A 54 25.57 27.70 -8.93
N LYS A 55 26.03 28.89 -9.32
CA LYS A 55 26.92 29.74 -8.52
C LYS A 55 26.20 30.94 -7.94
N ARG A 56 25.27 31.52 -8.71
CA ARG A 56 24.50 32.68 -8.27
C ARG A 56 23.11 32.60 -8.84
N ARG A 57 22.13 32.96 -8.02
CA ARG A 57 20.79 33.34 -8.47
C ARG A 57 20.44 34.69 -7.89
N ALA A 58 19.91 35.56 -8.72
CA ALA A 58 19.38 36.84 -8.28
C ALA A 58 18.19 37.27 -9.15
N ALA A 59 17.47 38.26 -8.65
CA ALA A 59 16.38 38.88 -9.41
C ALA A 59 16.91 39.46 -10.72
N LEU A 60 16.04 39.49 -11.73
CA LEU A 60 16.36 40.13 -13.02
C LEU A 60 16.44 41.65 -12.88
N ASN A 61 17.40 42.27 -13.58
CA ASN A 61 17.49 43.74 -13.68
C ASN A 61 16.62 44.28 -14.82
N SER A 62 16.45 43.49 -15.87
CA SER A 62 15.54 43.79 -16.96
C SER A 62 14.99 42.49 -17.50
N LEU A 63 13.69 42.47 -17.76
CA LEU A 63 13.05 41.43 -18.55
C LEU A 63 12.19 42.18 -19.55
N GLN A 64 12.48 42.05 -20.84
CA GLN A 64 11.80 42.81 -21.88
C GLN A 64 11.59 41.98 -23.14
N ILE A 65 10.52 42.30 -23.87
CA ILE A 65 10.32 41.82 -25.23
C ILE A 65 11.14 42.71 -26.15
N ASP A 66 11.92 42.13 -27.05
CA ASP A 66 12.74 42.89 -28.00
C ASP A 66 11.83 43.71 -28.94
N THR A 67 12.03 45.03 -28.98
CA THR A 67 11.27 45.95 -29.84
C THR A 67 11.50 45.71 -31.34
N GLY A 68 12.62 45.08 -31.72
CA GLY A 68 12.91 44.71 -33.10
C GLY A 68 12.39 43.33 -33.50
N ASN A 69 12.08 42.45 -32.52
CA ASN A 69 11.53 41.11 -32.76
C ASN A 69 10.69 40.62 -31.57
N SER A 70 9.36 40.69 -31.70
CA SER A 70 8.42 40.34 -30.63
C SER A 70 8.43 38.86 -30.21
N ASN A 71 9.15 37.98 -30.92
CA ASN A 71 9.31 36.56 -30.59
C ASN A 71 10.48 36.26 -29.65
N GLN A 72 11.19 37.31 -29.20
CA GLN A 72 12.34 37.21 -28.31
C GLN A 72 12.06 37.89 -26.98
N VAL A 73 12.31 37.14 -25.90
CA VAL A 73 12.33 37.67 -24.55
C VAL A 73 13.78 37.79 -24.12
N ILE A 74 14.20 39.01 -23.78
CA ILE A 74 15.54 39.33 -23.32
C ILE A 74 15.48 39.52 -21.81
N ALA A 75 16.12 38.60 -21.10
CA ALA A 75 16.32 38.67 -19.66
C ALA A 75 17.76 39.09 -19.38
N GLU A 76 17.95 40.10 -18.54
CA GLU A 76 19.26 40.58 -18.13
C GLU A 76 19.38 40.60 -16.62
N GLN A 77 20.55 40.19 -16.15
CA GLN A 77 20.99 40.39 -14.79
C GLN A 77 22.34 41.08 -14.81
N VAL A 78 22.49 42.09 -13.97
CA VAL A 78 23.76 42.73 -13.68
C VAL A 78 24.37 42.00 -12.49
N ILE A 79 25.54 41.44 -12.70
CA ILE A 79 26.38 40.89 -11.64
C ILE A 79 27.33 42.03 -11.23
N PRO A 80 27.15 42.62 -10.03
CA PRO A 80 27.99 43.71 -9.56
C PRO A 80 29.45 43.26 -9.36
N GLU A 81 30.33 44.23 -9.19
CA GLU A 81 31.78 44.03 -9.14
C GLU A 81 32.28 43.19 -7.95
N ASP A 82 31.54 43.21 -6.85
CA ASP A 82 31.84 42.49 -5.61
C ASP A 82 31.40 41.02 -5.63
N VAL A 83 30.69 40.57 -6.68
CA VAL A 83 30.25 39.19 -6.83
C VAL A 83 30.87 38.53 -8.06
N GLY A 84 31.63 37.45 -7.87
CA GLY A 84 32.36 36.77 -8.95
C GLY A 84 33.31 35.68 -8.42
N GLY A 85 34.39 35.43 -9.15
CA GLY A 85 35.40 34.40 -8.83
C GLY A 85 35.16 33.05 -9.52
N TRP A 86 34.35 33.01 -10.58
CA TRP A 86 33.95 31.78 -11.26
C TRP A 86 33.64 32.02 -12.74
N TRP A 87 33.68 30.93 -13.52
CA TRP A 87 33.35 30.96 -14.95
C TRP A 87 31.84 30.94 -15.17
N ILE A 88 31.35 31.76 -16.09
CA ILE A 88 29.96 31.77 -16.53
C ILE A 88 29.85 30.89 -17.76
N ARG A 89 29.08 29.79 -17.65
CA ARG A 89 28.92 28.81 -18.73
C ARG A 89 27.48 28.40 -18.97
N GLU A 90 26.64 28.49 -17.96
CA GLU A 90 25.22 28.20 -18.06
C GLU A 90 24.38 29.26 -17.36
N LEU A 91 23.18 29.50 -17.90
CA LEU A 91 22.19 30.42 -17.37
C LEU A 91 20.86 29.69 -17.25
N GLY A 92 20.13 29.92 -16.15
CA GLY A 92 18.79 29.40 -15.95
C GLY A 92 17.82 30.50 -15.57
N LEU A 93 16.63 30.52 -16.18
CA LEU A 93 15.53 31.39 -15.79
C LEU A 93 14.54 30.63 -14.94
N TYR A 94 14.12 31.24 -13.84
CA TYR A 94 13.26 30.61 -12.85
C TYR A 94 12.00 31.42 -12.60
N ASP A 95 10.88 30.71 -12.44
CA ASP A 95 9.62 31.33 -12.06
C ASP A 95 9.63 31.74 -10.58
N LYS A 96 8.59 32.46 -10.15
CA LYS A 96 8.40 32.86 -8.75
C LYS A 96 8.36 31.70 -7.74
N ASN A 97 8.02 30.49 -8.18
CA ASN A 97 7.96 29.30 -7.31
C ASN A 97 9.31 28.55 -7.31
N GLY A 98 10.31 29.03 -8.03
CA GLY A 98 11.64 28.45 -8.10
C GLY A 98 11.77 27.30 -9.10
N VAL A 99 10.80 27.08 -9.99
CA VAL A 99 10.85 26.06 -11.04
C VAL A 99 11.70 26.56 -12.20
N LEU A 100 12.61 25.71 -12.73
CA LEU A 100 13.47 26.07 -13.85
C LEU A 100 12.63 26.14 -15.13
N VAL A 101 12.47 27.34 -15.69
CA VAL A 101 11.66 27.61 -16.88
C VAL A 101 12.47 27.48 -18.17
N ALA A 102 13.67 28.05 -18.20
CA ALA A 102 14.54 27.98 -19.38
C ALA A 102 15.99 27.83 -18.97
N ILE A 103 16.76 27.15 -19.82
CA ILE A 103 18.18 26.87 -19.63
C ILE A 103 18.95 27.27 -20.88
N ALA A 104 20.11 27.90 -20.71
CA ALA A 104 20.98 28.30 -21.80
C ALA A 104 22.45 28.02 -21.47
N ASN A 105 23.24 27.79 -22.52
CA ASN A 105 24.70 27.79 -22.42
C ASN A 105 25.26 29.11 -22.96
N THR A 106 26.41 29.52 -22.42
CA THR A 106 27.10 30.76 -22.80
C THR A 106 28.55 30.48 -23.18
N PRO A 107 29.20 31.37 -23.96
CA PRO A 107 30.64 31.32 -24.10
C PRO A 107 31.33 31.45 -22.73
N ASP A 108 32.37 30.65 -22.52
CA ASP A 108 33.20 30.68 -21.31
C ASP A 108 33.66 32.10 -21.00
N THR A 109 33.08 32.71 -19.97
CA THR A 109 33.39 34.08 -19.56
C THR A 109 33.74 34.08 -18.08
N TYR A 110 34.99 34.40 -17.74
CA TYR A 110 35.38 34.53 -16.34
C TYR A 110 34.88 35.86 -15.76
N LYS A 111 34.12 35.81 -14.67
CA LYS A 111 33.66 36.99 -13.94
C LYS A 111 34.49 37.16 -12.68
N PRO A 112 35.52 38.02 -12.67
CA PRO A 112 36.30 38.26 -11.46
C PRO A 112 35.47 38.95 -10.38
N GLN A 113 35.82 38.70 -9.13
CA GLN A 113 35.35 39.43 -7.95
C GLN A 113 36.36 40.52 -7.58
N LEU A 114 35.90 41.62 -6.98
CA LEU A 114 36.75 42.76 -6.60
C LEU A 114 37.97 42.36 -5.73
N THR A 115 37.83 41.33 -4.89
CA THR A 115 38.92 40.77 -4.06
C THR A 115 40.05 40.11 -4.87
N GLU A 116 39.82 39.78 -6.13
CA GLU A 116 40.85 39.31 -7.07
C GLU A 116 41.59 40.48 -7.75
N GLY A 117 41.32 41.72 -7.35
CA GLY A 117 42.00 42.94 -7.84
C GLY A 117 41.41 43.55 -9.11
N ALA A 118 40.35 42.96 -9.67
CA ALA A 118 39.65 43.47 -10.85
C ALA A 118 38.13 43.30 -10.70
N GLY A 119 37.51 44.18 -9.90
CA GLY A 119 36.05 44.24 -9.80
C GLY A 119 35.45 44.75 -11.10
N ARG A 120 34.77 43.87 -11.83
CA ARG A 120 34.06 44.23 -13.06
C ARG A 120 32.58 44.07 -12.84
N THR A 121 31.76 45.08 -13.11
CA THR A 121 30.32 44.88 -13.23
C THR A 121 30.04 44.21 -14.58
N GLN A 122 29.36 43.07 -14.58
CA GLN A 122 29.09 42.29 -15.80
C GLN A 122 27.59 42.11 -15.98
N VAL A 123 27.08 42.53 -17.13
CA VAL A 123 25.70 42.21 -17.52
C VAL A 123 25.71 40.85 -18.21
N VAL A 124 24.92 39.91 -17.70
CA VAL A 124 24.61 38.66 -18.38
C VAL A 124 23.21 38.74 -18.96
N ARG A 125 23.07 38.28 -20.20
CA ARG A 125 21.84 38.36 -20.98
C ARG A 125 21.48 36.97 -21.50
N MET A 126 20.28 36.51 -21.19
CA MET A 126 19.67 35.37 -21.89
C MET A 126 18.62 35.90 -22.86
N VAL A 127 18.75 35.52 -24.13
CA VAL A 127 17.72 35.77 -25.15
C VAL A 127 16.99 34.47 -25.40
N LEU A 128 15.75 34.38 -24.95
CA LEU A 128 14.91 33.21 -25.11
C LEU A 128 13.95 33.44 -26.28
N LEU A 129 13.97 32.51 -27.23
CA LEU A 129 13.02 32.50 -28.35
C LEU A 129 11.79 31.69 -27.95
N VAL A 130 10.63 32.33 -27.86
CA VAL A 130 9.37 31.68 -27.49
C VAL A 130 8.44 31.77 -28.70
N LYS A 131 7.98 30.60 -29.18
CA LYS A 131 7.20 30.49 -30.43
C LYS A 131 5.70 30.74 -30.18
N GLY A 132 5.08 31.52 -31.06
CA GLY A 132 3.65 31.86 -31.01
C GLY A 132 3.35 33.07 -30.12
N ASP A 133 2.09 33.30 -29.81
CA ASP A 133 1.62 34.51 -29.09
C ASP A 133 1.89 34.46 -27.56
N ALA A 134 2.61 33.43 -27.09
CA ALA A 134 2.89 33.16 -25.68
C ALA A 134 3.89 34.13 -25.01
N ASN A 135 4.35 35.17 -25.71
CA ASN A 135 5.26 36.18 -25.15
C ASN A 135 4.50 37.21 -24.32
N ALA A 136 3.23 37.44 -24.64
CA ALA A 136 2.35 38.35 -23.89
C ALA A 136 1.95 37.80 -22.51
N THR A 137 2.10 36.49 -22.29
CA THR A 137 1.86 35.82 -21.02
C THR A 137 3.07 35.79 -20.08
N ILE A 138 4.26 36.27 -20.51
CA ILE A 138 5.42 36.48 -19.63
C ILE A 138 5.44 37.96 -19.17
N VAL A 139 5.64 38.22 -17.88
CA VAL A 139 5.73 39.60 -17.37
C VAL A 139 7.14 40.17 -17.56
N ALA A 140 7.25 41.37 -18.13
CA ALA A 140 8.48 42.11 -18.39
C ALA A 140 8.47 43.45 -17.61
N ASP A 141 9.40 43.66 -16.68
CA ASP A 141 9.43 44.87 -15.82
C ASP A 141 10.42 45.93 -16.38
N LYS A 142 10.00 47.20 -16.43
CA LYS A 142 10.70 48.33 -17.06
C LYS A 142 11.16 49.37 -16.01
N THR A 143 12.35 49.22 -15.45
CA THR A 143 13.03 50.33 -14.74
C THR A 143 14.58 50.25 -14.77
N ALA A 144 15.22 51.24 -15.44
CA ALA A 144 16.55 51.87 -15.21
C ALA A 144 17.72 51.68 -16.25
N LEU A 145 18.30 52.79 -16.79
CA LEU A 145 19.61 52.88 -17.50
C LEU A 145 20.19 54.33 -17.70
N LEU A 146 21.53 54.48 -17.87
CA LEU A 146 22.42 55.68 -18.03
C LEU A 146 22.62 56.15 -19.52
N VAL A 147 23.06 57.42 -19.80
CA VAL A 147 23.19 58.06 -21.17
C VAL A 147 24.58 58.75 -21.45
N SER A 148 25.01 58.92 -22.73
CA SER A 148 26.38 59.36 -23.19
C SER A 148 26.59 60.86 -23.54
N ARG A 149 27.86 61.27 -23.75
CA ARG A 149 28.39 62.66 -23.78
C ARG A 149 27.98 63.53 -24.99
N ASP A 150 27.78 62.95 -26.18
CA ASP A 150 27.47 63.73 -27.39
C ASP A 150 26.08 64.39 -27.33
N MET A 151 25.16 63.74 -26.61
CA MET A 151 23.85 64.29 -26.31
C MET A 151 23.94 65.56 -25.43
N LEU A 152 25.04 65.78 -24.70
CA LEU A 152 25.21 66.94 -23.82
C LEU A 152 25.60 68.21 -24.59
N ASN A 153 26.48 68.12 -25.58
CA ASN A 153 27.00 69.30 -26.28
C ASN A 153 25.97 69.94 -27.23
N ALA A 154 25.14 69.12 -27.89
CA ALA A 154 24.05 69.63 -28.73
C ALA A 154 23.05 70.48 -27.93
N ALA A 155 22.83 70.15 -26.65
CA ALA A 155 21.92 70.88 -25.79
C ALA A 155 22.40 72.29 -25.43
N ILE A 156 23.73 72.53 -25.38
CA ILE A 156 24.30 73.82 -25.00
C ILE A 156 24.20 74.84 -26.15
N ASP A 157 24.44 74.41 -27.38
CA ASP A 157 24.37 75.28 -28.57
C ASP A 157 22.94 75.72 -28.91
N GLU A 158 21.93 74.96 -28.48
CA GLU A 158 20.52 75.33 -28.60
C GLU A 158 20.12 76.40 -27.57
N HIS A 159 20.69 76.38 -26.37
CA HIS A 159 20.44 77.38 -25.33
C HIS A 159 20.94 78.79 -25.74
N ALA A 160 22.12 78.86 -26.36
CA ALA A 160 22.76 80.12 -26.78
C ALA A 160 22.05 80.85 -27.94
N ARG A 161 21.21 80.16 -28.73
CA ARG A 161 20.42 80.76 -29.83
C ARG A 161 19.03 81.26 -29.39
N SER A 162 18.74 81.27 -28.10
CA SER A 162 17.47 81.78 -27.55
C SER A 162 17.46 83.33 -27.41
N ARG A 163 16.29 83.89 -27.08
CA ARG A 163 15.87 85.31 -27.20
C ARG A 163 16.67 86.41 -26.44
N ASN A 164 17.85 86.13 -25.90
CA ASN A 164 18.75 87.11 -25.25
C ASN A 164 18.09 87.97 -24.13
N HIS A 165 17.35 87.31 -23.23
CA HIS A 165 16.79 87.83 -21.97
C HIS A 165 16.17 89.26 -21.96
N PRO A 166 15.06 89.52 -22.68
CA PRO A 166 14.33 90.80 -22.62
C PRO A 166 13.50 90.96 -21.34
N ASP A 167 12.95 92.16 -21.07
CA ASP A 167 11.97 92.37 -19.99
C ASP A 167 10.69 91.54 -20.21
N ALA A 168 10.06 91.13 -19.12
CA ALA A 168 8.85 90.31 -19.15
C ALA A 168 7.64 91.13 -19.60
N THR A 169 6.77 90.48 -20.37
CA THR A 169 5.45 90.99 -20.72
C THR A 169 4.39 89.95 -20.35
N LEU A 170 3.12 90.32 -20.46
CA LEU A 170 2.02 89.38 -20.23
C LEU A 170 2.02 88.16 -21.18
N LEU A 171 2.75 88.24 -22.31
CA LEU A 171 2.76 87.20 -23.34
C LEU A 171 4.12 86.51 -23.50
N ALA A 172 5.20 87.07 -22.94
CA ALA A 172 6.55 86.54 -23.09
C ALA A 172 7.37 86.66 -21.80
N LYS A 173 8.08 85.58 -21.45
CA LYS A 173 8.95 85.53 -20.27
C LYS A 173 10.18 86.42 -20.45
N GLY A 174 10.59 87.08 -19.37
CA GLY A 174 11.69 88.03 -19.34
C GLY A 174 12.09 88.46 -17.92
N PHE A 175 12.92 89.50 -17.77
CA PHE A 175 13.26 90.10 -16.47
C PHE A 175 12.15 91.05 -15.96
N THR A 176 11.95 91.16 -14.65
CA THR A 176 10.90 92.02 -14.05
C THR A 176 11.40 92.66 -12.76
N GLN A 177 11.02 93.92 -12.51
CA GLN A 177 11.29 94.62 -11.25
C GLN A 177 10.17 94.36 -10.22
N LEU A 178 10.52 94.15 -8.95
CA LEU A 178 9.54 93.83 -7.89
C LEU A 178 9.04 95.08 -7.14
N SER A 179 7.76 95.10 -6.74
CA SER A 179 7.15 96.16 -5.90
C SER A 179 6.50 95.62 -4.62
N ASN A 180 6.60 96.39 -3.53
CA ASN A 180 5.97 96.11 -2.24
C ASN A 180 4.65 96.87 -2.01
N ASP A 181 4.22 97.70 -2.95
CA ASP A 181 2.99 98.49 -2.81
C ASP A 181 1.77 97.57 -2.92
N SER A 182 0.86 97.65 -1.94
CA SER A 182 -0.34 96.80 -1.88
C SER A 182 -1.49 97.26 -2.78
N ASN A 183 -1.32 98.38 -3.48
CA ASN A 183 -2.31 98.98 -4.37
C ASN A 183 -1.69 99.56 -5.66
N SER A 184 -0.52 99.07 -6.08
CA SER A 184 0.12 99.53 -7.32
C SER A 184 -0.74 99.22 -8.54
N ALA A 185 -0.80 100.17 -9.48
CA ALA A 185 -1.42 100.02 -10.79
C ALA A 185 -0.40 99.79 -11.93
N SER A 186 0.89 99.58 -11.60
CA SER A 186 1.95 99.39 -12.61
C SER A 186 1.86 97.99 -13.24
N GLU A 187 1.96 97.93 -14.58
CA GLU A 187 1.96 96.68 -15.35
C GLU A 187 3.38 96.20 -15.71
N THR A 188 4.42 96.97 -15.39
CA THR A 188 5.83 96.63 -15.67
C THR A 188 6.59 96.11 -14.45
N GLN A 189 5.91 96.03 -13.29
CA GLN A 189 6.48 95.53 -12.04
C GLN A 189 5.65 94.37 -11.49
N ALA A 190 6.31 93.39 -10.88
CA ALA A 190 5.62 92.27 -10.22
C ALA A 190 5.46 92.52 -8.71
N ALA A 191 4.29 92.17 -8.17
CA ALA A 191 4.04 92.24 -6.74
C ALA A 191 4.92 91.25 -5.97
N THR A 192 5.45 91.68 -4.82
CA THR A 192 6.22 90.82 -3.90
C THR A 192 5.31 89.97 -3.02
N PRO A 193 5.84 88.87 -2.44
CA PRO A 193 5.12 88.10 -1.42
C PRO A 193 4.65 88.94 -0.23
N LYS A 194 5.36 90.02 0.13
CA LYS A 194 4.95 90.94 1.18
C LYS A 194 3.71 91.75 0.78
N ALA A 195 3.64 92.25 -0.45
CA ALA A 195 2.45 92.93 -0.97
C ALA A 195 1.24 91.98 -1.00
N VAL A 196 1.44 90.74 -1.48
CA VAL A 196 0.40 89.70 -1.51
C VAL A 196 -0.04 89.27 -0.11
N LYS A 197 0.91 89.10 0.82
CA LYS A 197 0.61 88.74 2.21
C LYS A 197 -0.17 89.85 2.92
N THR A 198 0.15 91.12 2.66
CA THR A 198 -0.59 92.25 3.25
C THR A 198 -2.06 92.26 2.81
N VAL A 199 -2.34 91.93 1.54
CA VAL A 199 -3.72 91.77 1.03
C VAL A 199 -4.40 90.52 1.61
N SER A 200 -3.67 89.40 1.73
CA SER A 200 -4.17 88.12 2.28
C SER A 200 -4.52 88.22 3.78
N ASP A 201 -3.66 88.84 4.58
CA ASP A 201 -3.90 89.04 6.01
C ASP A 201 -5.13 89.92 6.28
N ALA A 202 -5.39 90.91 5.41
CA ALA A 202 -6.56 91.77 5.49
C ALA A 202 -7.89 91.06 5.14
N SER A 203 -7.84 89.98 4.35
CA SER A 203 -9.03 89.24 3.90
C SER A 203 -9.49 88.13 4.86
N LEU A 204 -8.72 87.85 5.94
CA LEU A 204 -8.98 86.75 6.88
C LEU A 204 -9.59 87.16 8.25
N LYS A 205 -10.01 88.42 8.45
CA LYS A 205 -10.54 88.91 9.75
C LYS A 205 -11.91 89.60 9.66
N ILE A 206 -13.00 88.85 9.52
CA ILE A 206 -14.36 89.36 9.80
C ILE A 206 -15.10 88.40 10.74
N ALA A 207 -15.49 88.91 11.92
CA ALA A 207 -16.14 88.20 13.03
C ALA A 207 -17.63 87.83 12.78
N ALA A 208 -18.08 87.74 11.52
CA ALA A 208 -19.51 87.61 11.16
C ALA A 208 -19.88 86.38 10.30
N ASN A 209 -18.94 85.44 10.07
CA ASN A 209 -19.15 84.16 9.38
C ASN A 209 -20.11 84.26 8.16
N LEU A 210 -21.16 83.42 8.08
CA LEU A 210 -22.06 83.26 6.93
C LEU A 210 -23.01 84.47 6.68
N LYS A 211 -23.08 85.48 7.56
CA LYS A 211 -24.05 86.57 7.42
C LYS A 211 -23.73 87.50 6.25
N ASP A 212 -22.44 87.68 5.97
CA ASP A 212 -21.93 88.64 4.99
C ASP A 212 -21.69 88.00 3.61
N LEU A 213 -21.92 86.69 3.48
CA LEU A 213 -21.81 86.03 2.19
C LEU A 213 -22.94 86.51 1.25
N PRO A 214 -22.60 87.00 0.04
CA PRO A 214 -23.57 87.51 -0.92
C PRO A 214 -24.65 86.48 -1.27
N ASN A 215 -24.27 85.20 -1.30
CA ASN A 215 -25.18 84.10 -1.58
C ASN A 215 -25.05 82.99 -0.53
N LYS A 216 -25.82 83.15 0.56
CA LYS A 216 -25.90 82.17 1.66
C LYS A 216 -26.30 80.77 1.20
N SER A 217 -27.10 80.67 0.13
CA SER A 217 -27.54 79.39 -0.44
C SER A 217 -26.37 78.64 -1.11
N ILE A 218 -25.52 79.33 -1.89
CA ILE A 218 -24.30 78.74 -2.47
C ILE A 218 -23.31 78.35 -1.37
N ALA A 219 -23.13 79.19 -0.35
CA ALA A 219 -22.23 78.88 0.76
C ALA A 219 -22.61 77.58 1.49
N ARG A 220 -23.89 77.39 1.80
CA ARG A 220 -24.38 76.13 2.40
C ARG A 220 -24.24 74.94 1.44
N ARG A 221 -24.40 75.15 0.13
CA ARG A 221 -24.20 74.11 -0.90
C ARG A 221 -22.74 73.67 -1.00
N ASN A 222 -21.79 74.60 -0.95
CA ASN A 222 -20.36 74.30 -1.05
C ASN A 222 -19.79 73.59 0.19
N LEU A 223 -20.46 73.72 1.34
CA LEU A 223 -20.18 72.91 2.53
C LEU A 223 -20.84 71.53 2.48
N GLU A 224 -21.62 71.26 1.42
CA GLU A 224 -22.31 69.99 1.17
C GLU A 224 -23.28 69.55 2.28
N LEU A 225 -23.72 70.50 3.12
CA LEU A 225 -24.61 70.23 4.27
C LEU A 225 -26.07 69.98 3.88
N GLY A 226 -26.43 70.15 2.61
CA GLY A 226 -27.78 69.87 2.09
C GLY A 226 -28.90 70.67 2.79
N THR A 227 -30.05 70.01 3.01
CA THR A 227 -31.23 70.59 3.69
C THR A 227 -31.02 70.80 5.20
N ALA A 228 -30.06 70.09 5.82
CA ALA A 228 -29.76 70.22 7.24
C ALA A 228 -29.37 71.66 7.62
N ALA A 229 -28.77 72.40 6.69
CA ALA A 229 -28.30 73.76 6.91
C ALA A 229 -29.44 74.82 7.00
N THR A 230 -30.70 74.40 6.85
CA THR A 230 -31.90 75.25 7.00
C THR A 230 -32.93 74.70 7.99
N CYS A 231 -32.73 73.49 8.51
CA CYS A 231 -33.62 72.88 9.49
C CYS A 231 -33.33 73.43 10.90
N ASN A 232 -34.38 73.63 11.69
CA ASN A 232 -34.22 73.89 13.13
C ASN A 232 -33.67 72.64 13.83
N VAL A 233 -33.05 72.80 15.01
CA VAL A 233 -32.68 71.68 15.88
C VAL A 233 -33.84 71.34 16.81
N GLY A 234 -34.15 70.05 16.98
CA GLY A 234 -35.19 69.58 17.90
C GLY A 234 -35.59 68.12 17.68
N THR A 235 -36.77 67.72 18.15
CA THR A 235 -37.27 66.33 18.10
C THR A 235 -38.39 66.10 17.08
N GLN A 236 -38.77 67.12 16.29
CA GLN A 236 -39.80 66.99 15.26
C GLN A 236 -39.22 66.40 13.96
N ALA A 237 -40.04 65.72 13.16
CA ALA A 237 -39.60 64.96 11.98
C ALA A 237 -38.88 65.80 10.90
N SER A 238 -39.08 67.13 10.84
CA SER A 238 -38.46 68.04 9.87
C SER A 238 -37.24 68.81 10.42
N GLN A 239 -36.78 68.45 11.61
CA GLN A 239 -35.68 69.10 12.32
C GLN A 239 -34.39 68.27 12.29
N LEU A 240 -33.25 68.94 12.43
CA LEU A 240 -32.01 68.27 12.77
C LEU A 240 -32.11 67.75 14.22
N MET A 241 -31.76 66.50 14.46
CA MET A 241 -31.92 65.88 15.77
C MET A 241 -31.05 66.57 16.83
N GLU A 242 -31.68 67.02 17.93
CA GLU A 242 -30.96 67.57 19.08
C GLU A 242 -30.06 66.51 19.73
N VAL A 243 -28.84 66.88 20.12
CA VAL A 243 -27.92 65.97 20.83
C VAL A 243 -28.59 65.51 22.13
N GLY A 244 -28.73 64.19 22.30
CA GLY A 244 -29.44 63.61 23.43
C GLY A 244 -30.93 63.34 23.18
N ALA A 245 -31.50 63.76 22.06
CA ALA A 245 -32.86 63.36 21.68
C ALA A 245 -32.95 61.83 21.57
N PHE A 246 -34.06 61.27 22.05
CA PHE A 246 -34.32 59.82 22.01
C PHE A 246 -33.21 58.95 22.60
N GLY A 247 -32.38 59.51 23.50
CA GLY A 247 -31.31 58.79 24.20
C GLY A 247 -29.96 58.70 23.48
N LEU A 248 -29.83 59.21 22.25
CA LEU A 248 -28.58 59.19 21.50
C LEU A 248 -27.64 60.30 21.98
N GLY A 249 -26.52 59.93 22.60
CA GLY A 249 -25.50 60.89 23.07
C GLY A 249 -25.83 61.61 24.39
N SER A 250 -27.02 61.37 24.97
CA SER A 250 -27.30 61.71 26.37
C SER A 250 -27.08 60.48 27.22
N GLY A 251 -26.44 60.61 28.38
CA GLY A 251 -26.31 59.53 29.37
C GLY A 251 -27.66 58.88 29.77
N PRO A 252 -27.66 57.94 30.73
CA PRO A 252 -28.80 57.05 30.99
C PRO A 252 -30.09 57.78 31.39
N LYS A 253 -31.06 57.86 30.47
CA LYS A 253 -32.40 58.43 30.71
C LYS A 253 -33.35 57.40 31.30
N HIS A 254 -33.84 57.62 32.52
CA HIS A 254 -34.74 56.68 33.19
C HIS A 254 -36.19 56.82 32.72
N ARG A 255 -36.89 55.70 32.57
CA ARG A 255 -38.35 55.65 32.41
C ARG A 255 -38.99 54.77 33.49
N GLU A 256 -40.12 55.24 34.00
CA GLU A 256 -40.99 54.50 34.92
C GLU A 256 -41.76 53.37 34.21
N GLU A 257 -41.95 53.49 32.88
CA GLU A 257 -42.68 52.54 32.05
C GLU A 257 -41.82 52.17 30.84
N THR A 258 -41.71 50.86 30.59
CA THR A 258 -40.93 50.34 29.47
C THR A 258 -41.67 50.53 28.14
N ILE A 259 -43.00 50.53 28.14
CA ILE A 259 -43.74 50.75 26.89
C ILE A 259 -43.52 52.19 26.37
N SER A 260 -43.22 52.30 25.08
CA SER A 260 -43.07 53.58 24.37
C SER A 260 -43.47 53.47 22.90
N ASN A 261 -43.99 54.57 22.36
CA ASN A 261 -44.33 54.71 20.94
C ASN A 261 -43.31 55.56 20.15
N LEU A 262 -42.14 55.81 20.74
CA LEU A 262 -41.04 56.55 20.13
C LEU A 262 -39.86 55.60 19.88
N GLY A 263 -39.14 55.78 18.78
CA GLY A 263 -37.85 55.10 18.57
C GLY A 263 -36.81 55.75 19.46
N GLU A 264 -36.43 55.10 20.56
CA GLU A 264 -35.55 55.69 21.57
C GLU A 264 -34.75 54.65 22.36
N ILE A 265 -33.70 55.15 23.00
CA ILE A 265 -32.83 54.42 23.93
C ILE A 265 -33.03 55.02 25.32
N TYR A 266 -33.32 54.18 26.31
CA TYR A 266 -33.49 54.60 27.70
C TYR A 266 -33.09 53.48 28.66
N ARG A 267 -33.19 53.74 29.96
CA ARG A 267 -33.01 52.73 31.01
C ARG A 267 -34.27 52.50 31.83
N VAL A 268 -34.49 51.25 32.21
CA VAL A 268 -35.54 50.83 33.16
C VAL A 268 -34.91 50.09 34.33
N THR A 269 -35.59 50.08 35.46
CA THR A 269 -35.17 49.34 36.66
C THR A 269 -36.20 48.26 37.02
N SER A 270 -35.94 47.45 38.03
CA SER A 270 -36.93 46.47 38.54
C SER A 270 -38.20 47.11 39.09
N ALA A 271 -38.18 48.41 39.38
CA ALA A 271 -39.37 49.17 39.79
C ALA A 271 -40.17 49.70 38.59
N SER A 272 -39.57 49.76 37.39
CA SER A 272 -40.26 50.18 36.18
C SER A 272 -41.33 49.17 35.80
N LYS A 273 -42.49 49.67 35.36
CA LYS A 273 -43.55 48.84 34.81
C LYS A 273 -43.07 48.16 33.53
N ASN A 274 -43.55 46.93 33.33
CA ASN A 274 -43.20 46.09 32.19
C ASN A 274 -41.68 45.83 32.02
N ALA A 275 -40.87 45.94 33.07
CA ALA A 275 -39.46 45.58 32.99
C ALA A 275 -39.26 44.07 32.68
N PRO A 276 -38.22 43.68 31.94
CA PRO A 276 -37.98 42.28 31.54
C PRO A 276 -37.65 41.32 32.69
N GLY A 277 -37.28 41.86 33.84
CA GLY A 277 -36.87 41.08 35.01
C GLY A 277 -36.23 41.96 36.08
N GLY A 278 -35.52 41.33 37.02
CA GLY A 278 -34.81 42.03 38.10
C GLY A 278 -33.57 42.79 37.61
N GLY A 279 -33.33 43.98 38.18
CA GLY A 279 -32.15 44.80 37.94
C GLY A 279 -32.38 45.96 36.95
N VAL A 280 -31.31 46.45 36.33
CA VAL A 280 -31.34 47.63 35.44
C VAL A 280 -31.05 47.20 34.00
N TYR A 281 -31.84 47.68 33.05
CA TYR A 281 -31.69 47.37 31.62
C TYR A 281 -31.57 48.64 30.81
N GLY A 282 -30.62 48.66 29.88
CA GLY A 282 -30.66 49.56 28.73
C GLY A 282 -31.64 48.99 27.71
N VAL A 283 -32.61 49.79 27.30
CA VAL A 283 -33.68 49.38 26.39
C VAL A 283 -33.58 50.18 25.11
N LEU A 284 -33.54 49.47 23.99
CA LEU A 284 -33.78 50.02 22.65
C LEU A 284 -35.22 49.71 22.28
N ASN A 285 -36.03 50.75 22.05
CA ASN A 285 -37.39 50.62 21.57
C ASN A 285 -37.47 50.89 20.06
N LEU A 286 -38.11 49.98 19.34
CA LEU A 286 -38.27 50.00 17.89
C LEU A 286 -39.77 49.97 17.57
N PRO A 287 -40.43 51.14 17.47
CA PRO A 287 -41.83 51.20 17.03
C PRO A 287 -41.91 50.68 15.60
N ILE A 288 -42.89 49.80 15.35
CA ILE A 288 -43.06 49.09 14.09
C ILE A 288 -44.11 49.79 13.21
N ASP A 289 -45.14 50.39 13.82
CA ASP A 289 -46.18 51.16 13.14
C ASP A 289 -46.49 52.49 13.89
N GLY A 290 -47.43 53.28 13.38
CA GLY A 290 -47.89 54.50 14.05
C GLY A 290 -48.78 54.22 15.27
N GLY A 291 -49.07 52.96 15.54
CA GLY A 291 -49.75 52.47 16.71
C GLY A 291 -48.76 51.96 17.78
N PRO A 292 -49.26 51.36 18.86
CA PRO A 292 -48.49 50.92 20.03
C PRO A 292 -47.67 49.63 19.81
N SER A 293 -47.48 49.23 18.56
CA SER A 293 -46.75 48.02 18.19
C SER A 293 -45.25 48.31 18.19
N SER A 294 -44.51 47.74 19.14
CA SER A 294 -43.07 47.97 19.23
C SER A 294 -42.31 46.68 19.55
N GLY A 295 -41.14 46.55 18.95
CA GLY A 295 -40.11 45.59 19.35
C GLY A 295 -39.16 46.23 20.34
N TYR A 296 -38.73 45.49 21.35
CA TYR A 296 -37.83 45.98 22.39
C TYR A 296 -36.61 45.07 22.47
N LEU A 297 -35.43 45.65 22.67
CA LEU A 297 -34.23 44.93 23.08
C LEU A 297 -33.77 45.49 24.42
N ALA A 298 -33.80 44.67 25.46
CA ALA A 298 -33.33 45.04 26.79
C ALA A 298 -32.06 44.28 27.14
N VAL A 299 -31.02 44.99 27.59
CA VAL A 299 -29.70 44.43 27.91
C VAL A 299 -29.23 44.95 29.27
N GLN A 300 -28.80 44.04 30.14
CA GLN A 300 -28.20 44.33 31.44
C GLN A 300 -26.67 44.20 31.39
N THR A 301 -25.98 44.82 32.34
CA THR A 301 -24.51 44.81 32.47
C THR A 301 -23.90 43.41 32.63
N ASN A 302 -24.65 42.43 33.16
CA ASN A 302 -24.21 41.03 33.28
C ASN A 302 -24.42 40.21 31.99
N GLY A 303 -24.94 40.82 30.91
CA GLY A 303 -25.27 40.14 29.66
C GLY A 303 -26.63 39.46 29.64
N SER A 304 -27.48 39.69 30.64
CA SER A 304 -28.89 39.25 30.63
C SER A 304 -29.64 40.09 29.61
N SER A 305 -30.18 39.45 28.59
CA SER A 305 -30.83 40.14 27.48
C SER A 305 -32.19 39.53 27.14
N TYR A 306 -33.11 40.37 26.68
CA TYR A 306 -34.48 39.98 26.33
C TYR A 306 -34.94 40.69 25.06
N VAL A 307 -35.74 39.99 24.25
CA VAL A 307 -36.54 40.58 23.18
C VAL A 307 -37.95 40.78 23.71
N GLY A 308 -38.43 42.01 23.68
CA GLY A 308 -39.78 42.37 24.10
C GLY A 308 -40.68 42.60 22.89
N THR A 309 -41.96 42.27 23.03
CA THR A 309 -42.98 42.57 22.01
C THR A 309 -44.20 43.18 22.67
N SER A 310 -44.63 44.33 22.16
CA SER A 310 -45.92 44.95 22.46
C SER A 310 -46.73 45.02 21.18
N THR A 311 -48.01 44.64 21.24
CA THR A 311 -48.95 44.71 20.10
C THR A 311 -50.09 45.69 20.31
N THR A 312 -50.34 46.14 21.54
CA THR A 312 -51.35 47.15 21.94
C THR A 312 -50.87 47.85 23.21
N PRO A 313 -51.22 49.14 23.47
CA PRO A 313 -50.68 49.88 24.62
C PRO A 313 -51.24 49.36 25.95
N ASP A 314 -52.35 48.62 25.87
CA ASP A 314 -53.16 48.16 26.99
C ASP A 314 -52.85 46.69 27.35
N LYS A 315 -51.97 46.03 26.59
CA LYS A 315 -51.51 44.66 26.88
C LYS A 315 -50.15 44.69 27.58
N PRO A 316 -49.89 43.76 28.51
CA PRO A 316 -48.58 43.64 29.12
C PRO A 316 -47.51 43.31 28.08
N LEU A 317 -46.34 43.92 28.22
CA LEU A 317 -45.19 43.68 27.37
C LEU A 317 -44.71 42.23 27.58
N ASN A 318 -44.64 41.44 26.51
CA ASN A 318 -44.13 40.08 26.59
C ASN A 318 -42.62 40.08 26.36
N TRP A 319 -41.87 39.45 27.27
CA TRP A 319 -40.42 39.32 27.18
C TRP A 319 -40.00 37.89 26.92
N TYR A 320 -39.11 37.73 25.94
CA TYR A 320 -38.48 36.48 25.58
C TYR A 320 -37.00 36.56 25.90
N ARG A 321 -36.52 35.63 26.73
CA ARG A 321 -35.12 35.53 27.13
C ARG A 321 -34.25 35.27 25.90
N ILE A 322 -33.16 36.03 25.74
CA ILE A 322 -32.07 35.68 24.83
C ILE A 322 -31.10 34.78 25.60
N TYR A 323 -30.91 33.56 25.12
CA TYR A 323 -29.94 32.64 25.69
C TYR A 323 -28.52 32.93 25.19
N THR A 324 -27.55 32.87 26.11
CA THR A 324 -26.13 33.12 25.84
C THR A 324 -25.26 32.08 26.57
N THR A 325 -23.95 32.12 26.38
CA THR A 325 -23.02 31.26 27.13
C THR A 325 -23.07 31.49 28.64
N GLY A 326 -23.29 32.74 29.07
CA GLY A 326 -23.46 33.12 30.48
C GLY A 326 -24.88 32.88 31.02
N PHE A 327 -25.87 32.72 30.14
CA PHE A 327 -27.26 32.43 30.47
C PHE A 327 -27.82 31.36 29.55
N LYS A 328 -27.40 30.12 29.78
CA LYS A 328 -27.82 28.96 29.00
C LYS A 328 -29.30 28.65 29.26
N PRO A 329 -30.01 28.08 28.28
CA PRO A 329 -31.33 27.53 28.54
C PRO A 329 -31.23 26.41 29.57
N THR A 330 -32.19 26.34 30.47
CA THR A 330 -32.44 25.15 31.28
C THR A 330 -33.05 24.06 30.41
N ALA A 331 -33.04 22.82 30.90
CA ALA A 331 -33.68 21.70 30.19
C ALA A 331 -35.17 21.97 29.92
N ALA A 332 -35.86 22.60 30.89
CA ALA A 332 -37.25 23.03 30.76
C ALA A 332 -37.45 24.08 29.66
N ASP A 333 -36.51 25.03 29.52
CA ASP A 333 -36.61 26.12 28.55
C ASP A 333 -36.62 25.65 27.08
N VAL A 334 -36.08 24.46 26.80
CA VAL A 334 -35.95 23.90 25.43
C VAL A 334 -36.61 22.53 25.26
N GLY A 335 -37.36 22.06 26.27
CA GLY A 335 -37.96 20.73 26.25
C GLY A 335 -36.95 19.58 26.21
N ALA A 336 -35.73 19.78 26.74
CA ALA A 336 -34.72 18.74 26.88
C ALA A 336 -34.89 17.98 28.21
N TYR A 337 -34.36 16.77 28.28
CA TYR A 337 -34.21 16.06 29.55
C TYR A 337 -33.12 16.73 30.40
N SER A 338 -33.35 16.83 31.71
CA SER A 338 -32.29 17.17 32.64
C SER A 338 -31.19 16.10 32.61
N LYS A 339 -30.00 16.47 33.06
CA LYS A 339 -28.88 15.52 33.17
C LYS A 339 -29.28 14.28 33.99
N ALA A 340 -30.01 14.45 35.08
CA ALA A 340 -30.44 13.35 35.95
C ALA A 340 -31.43 12.41 35.23
N GLU A 341 -32.39 12.96 34.48
CA GLU A 341 -33.33 12.17 33.69
C GLU A 341 -32.65 11.42 32.55
N ALA A 342 -31.67 12.05 31.89
CA ALA A 342 -30.92 11.42 30.80
C ALA A 342 -30.03 10.28 31.30
N ASP A 343 -29.31 10.48 32.42
CA ASP A 343 -28.43 9.48 33.03
C ASP A 343 -29.20 8.22 33.48
N GLY A 344 -30.49 8.33 33.83
CA GLY A 344 -31.34 7.20 34.21
C GLY A 344 -32.09 6.53 33.06
N LYS A 345 -32.09 7.11 31.86
CA LYS A 345 -32.94 6.67 30.73
C LYS A 345 -32.15 6.16 29.53
N PHE A 346 -30.93 6.64 29.32
CA PHE A 346 -30.13 6.33 28.13
C PHE A 346 -28.77 5.74 28.50
N VAL A 347 -28.33 4.74 27.72
CA VAL A 347 -26.98 4.17 27.83
C VAL A 347 -25.98 5.12 27.15
N LYS A 348 -24.84 5.37 27.80
CA LYS A 348 -23.76 6.20 27.24
C LYS A 348 -23.08 5.52 26.07
N GLN A 349 -22.59 6.32 25.13
CA GLN A 349 -21.76 5.85 24.01
C GLN A 349 -20.42 5.23 24.47
N SER A 350 -19.95 5.56 25.67
CA SER A 350 -18.76 4.96 26.27
C SER A 350 -18.81 4.98 27.81
N GLY A 351 -18.20 3.97 28.42
CA GLY A 351 -17.98 3.90 29.88
C GLY A 351 -19.22 3.60 30.71
N ASP A 352 -20.31 3.12 30.11
CA ASP A 352 -21.49 2.70 30.87
C ASP A 352 -21.39 1.25 31.34
N THR A 353 -22.05 0.95 32.45
CA THR A 353 -22.14 -0.42 32.99
C THR A 353 -23.61 -0.80 33.11
N ILE A 354 -24.01 -1.87 32.43
CA ILE A 354 -25.36 -2.43 32.56
C ILE A 354 -25.31 -3.48 33.66
N THR A 355 -25.94 -3.19 34.80
CA THR A 355 -25.95 -4.07 35.99
C THR A 355 -27.15 -5.04 36.02
N GLY A 356 -27.92 -5.12 34.94
CA GLY A 356 -29.09 -6.00 34.79
C GLY A 356 -29.10 -6.75 33.45
N SER A 357 -30.19 -7.47 33.17
CA SER A 357 -30.36 -8.18 31.91
C SER A 357 -30.48 -7.19 30.74
N LEU A 358 -29.61 -7.34 29.74
CA LEU A 358 -29.72 -6.66 28.46
C LEU A 358 -30.42 -7.58 27.46
N THR A 359 -31.63 -7.21 27.02
CA THR A 359 -32.30 -7.87 25.89
C THR A 359 -32.06 -7.06 24.63
N VAL A 360 -31.28 -7.60 23.70
CA VAL A 360 -31.09 -7.01 22.36
C VAL A 360 -31.98 -7.77 21.37
N ASN A 361 -32.97 -7.11 20.81
CA ASN A 361 -33.82 -7.67 19.75
C ASN A 361 -33.11 -7.58 18.40
N GLY A 362 -31.94 -8.23 18.28
CA GLY A 362 -31.07 -8.17 17.12
C GLY A 362 -29.66 -8.70 17.40
N SER A 363 -28.75 -8.47 16.45
CA SER A 363 -27.34 -8.87 16.58
C SER A 363 -26.58 -7.96 17.54
N ILE A 364 -25.72 -8.54 18.37
CA ILE A 364 -24.70 -7.80 19.12
C ILE A 364 -23.42 -7.80 18.28
N GLU A 365 -23.02 -6.62 17.79
CA GLU A 365 -21.77 -6.45 17.03
C GLU A 365 -20.72 -5.74 17.90
N THR A 366 -19.62 -6.42 18.19
CA THR A 366 -18.50 -5.89 18.98
C THR A 366 -17.31 -5.60 18.07
N LYS A 367 -16.71 -4.41 18.17
CA LYS A 367 -15.53 -4.04 17.37
C LYS A 367 -14.27 -4.85 17.72
N SER A 368 -14.22 -5.44 18.91
CA SER A 368 -13.03 -6.15 19.44
C SER A 368 -13.37 -7.50 20.08
N GLY A 369 -14.47 -8.13 19.65
CA GLY A 369 -14.94 -9.39 20.22
C GLY A 369 -15.67 -9.23 21.57
N LEU A 370 -16.23 -10.34 22.04
CA LEU A 370 -16.88 -10.44 23.34
C LEU A 370 -15.88 -11.04 24.35
N THR A 371 -15.36 -10.20 25.25
CA THR A 371 -14.46 -10.64 26.32
C THR A 371 -15.27 -10.94 27.58
N THR A 372 -15.57 -12.20 27.82
CA THR A 372 -16.31 -12.65 29.03
C THR A 372 -15.70 -13.94 29.56
N PRO A 373 -15.67 -14.17 30.89
CA PRO A 373 -15.23 -15.45 31.47
C PRO A 373 -16.07 -16.64 31.00
N TYR A 374 -17.38 -16.42 30.77
CA TYR A 374 -18.32 -17.41 30.27
C TYR A 374 -19.32 -16.73 29.33
N ALA A 375 -19.67 -17.41 28.24
CA ALA A 375 -20.77 -17.04 27.36
C ALA A 375 -21.70 -18.24 27.20
N THR A 376 -22.97 -18.09 27.57
CA THR A 376 -24.01 -19.12 27.35
C THR A 376 -24.85 -18.70 26.14
N VAL A 377 -24.89 -19.54 25.10
CA VAL A 377 -25.72 -19.32 23.91
C VAL A 377 -26.87 -20.30 23.94
N MET A 378 -28.10 -19.82 24.13
CA MET A 378 -29.29 -20.66 23.98
C MET A 378 -29.65 -20.76 22.50
N GLY A 379 -29.21 -21.83 21.85
CA GLY A 379 -29.46 -22.09 20.43
C GLY A 379 -28.17 -22.31 19.63
N SER A 380 -28.10 -21.76 18.41
CA SER A 380 -26.95 -21.90 17.53
C SER A 380 -25.96 -20.73 17.68
N LEU A 381 -24.66 -21.05 17.71
CA LEU A 381 -23.58 -20.07 17.52
C LEU A 381 -23.24 -19.96 16.02
N THR A 382 -23.45 -18.78 15.42
CA THR A 382 -23.11 -18.50 14.02
C THR A 382 -22.01 -17.44 13.94
N THR A 383 -20.86 -17.76 13.34
CA THR A 383 -19.74 -16.83 13.16
C THR A 383 -19.51 -16.53 11.68
N LYS A 384 -19.20 -15.26 11.34
CA LYS A 384 -18.79 -14.88 9.96
C LYS A 384 -17.32 -15.26 9.65
N GLY A 385 -16.55 -15.61 10.68
CA GLY A 385 -15.16 -16.09 10.59
C GLY A 385 -14.96 -17.37 11.41
N GLY A 386 -13.71 -17.68 11.78
CA GLY A 386 -13.38 -18.84 12.61
C GLY A 386 -13.77 -18.67 14.09
N VAL A 387 -13.88 -19.79 14.79
CA VAL A 387 -13.92 -19.84 16.26
C VAL A 387 -12.51 -20.20 16.72
N GLU A 388 -11.86 -19.31 17.45
CA GLU A 388 -10.55 -19.56 18.04
C GLU A 388 -10.70 -19.89 19.52
N LEU A 389 -10.13 -21.01 19.94
CA LEU A 389 -10.07 -21.44 21.34
C LEU A 389 -8.61 -21.41 21.78
N PHE A 390 -8.27 -20.55 22.73
CA PHE A 390 -6.92 -20.37 23.24
C PHE A 390 -6.88 -20.56 24.76
N GLY A 391 -5.76 -21.07 25.27
CA GLY A 391 -5.58 -21.39 26.68
C GLY A 391 -4.47 -22.41 26.86
N THR A 392 -4.22 -22.84 28.11
CA THR A 392 -3.21 -23.87 28.40
C THR A 392 -3.63 -25.27 27.93
N SER A 393 -4.93 -25.51 27.78
CA SER A 393 -5.50 -26.76 27.24
C SER A 393 -6.91 -26.47 26.69
N PRO A 394 -7.03 -25.79 25.53
CA PRO A 394 -8.34 -25.48 24.97
C PRO A 394 -9.06 -26.76 24.56
N TYR A 395 -10.34 -26.86 24.93
CA TYR A 395 -11.18 -28.01 24.60
C TYR A 395 -12.59 -27.60 24.18
N ILE A 396 -13.25 -28.49 23.44
CA ILE A 396 -14.69 -28.47 23.19
C ILE A 396 -15.28 -29.71 23.86
N ASP A 397 -16.18 -29.49 24.81
CA ASP A 397 -16.94 -30.56 25.45
C ASP A 397 -18.32 -30.71 24.83
N PHE A 398 -18.69 -31.96 24.61
CA PHE A 398 -20.05 -32.35 24.27
C PHE A 398 -20.64 -33.12 25.45
N HIS A 399 -21.69 -32.56 26.05
CA HIS A 399 -22.45 -33.16 27.14
C HIS A 399 -23.81 -33.64 26.61
N TYR A 400 -24.13 -34.91 26.78
CA TYR A 400 -25.47 -35.44 26.51
C TYR A 400 -26.30 -35.40 27.80
N GLY A 401 -27.49 -34.81 27.76
CA GLY A 401 -28.40 -34.79 28.92
C GLY A 401 -28.11 -33.72 29.98
N ASN A 402 -27.26 -32.72 29.68
CA ASN A 402 -27.01 -31.54 30.51
C ASN A 402 -26.44 -31.84 31.92
N THR A 403 -25.57 -32.86 32.01
CA THR A 403 -24.82 -33.18 33.23
C THR A 403 -23.44 -32.51 33.20
N ASN A 404 -23.11 -31.76 34.25
CA ASN A 404 -21.81 -31.06 34.37
C ASN A 404 -20.68 -31.97 34.91
N ALA A 405 -20.94 -33.27 35.12
CA ALA A 405 -20.04 -34.18 35.81
C ALA A 405 -19.26 -35.11 34.85
N ASP A 406 -19.69 -35.23 33.60
CA ASP A 406 -19.09 -36.08 32.56
C ASP A 406 -19.13 -35.39 31.20
N TYR A 407 -18.05 -35.52 30.42
CA TYR A 407 -18.07 -35.26 28.98
C TYR A 407 -18.22 -36.61 28.28
N ASP A 408 -19.16 -36.72 27.34
CA ASP A 408 -19.29 -37.94 26.52
C ASP A 408 -18.23 -37.96 25.41
N VAL A 409 -17.93 -36.77 24.88
CA VAL A 409 -16.94 -36.54 23.83
C VAL A 409 -16.22 -35.22 24.11
N ARG A 410 -14.90 -35.21 23.94
CA ARG A 410 -14.06 -34.02 24.05
C ARG A 410 -13.09 -33.91 22.88
N ILE A 411 -12.91 -32.71 22.35
CA ILE A 411 -11.85 -32.38 21.38
C ILE A 411 -10.85 -31.47 22.10
N ILE A 412 -9.56 -31.83 22.15
CA ILE A 412 -8.50 -31.08 22.86
C ILE A 412 -7.34 -30.82 21.91
N ASN A 413 -6.79 -29.61 21.93
CA ASN A 413 -5.42 -29.37 21.46
C ASN A 413 -4.49 -29.33 22.67
N ASP A 414 -3.52 -30.24 22.73
CA ASP A 414 -2.60 -30.34 23.85
C ASP A 414 -1.34 -29.47 23.69
N SER A 415 -0.46 -29.47 24.70
CA SER A 415 0.78 -28.69 24.69
C SER A 415 1.82 -29.17 23.68
N GLN A 416 1.64 -30.36 23.10
CA GLN A 416 2.51 -30.93 22.07
C GLN A 416 1.99 -30.63 20.65
N GLY A 417 0.85 -29.93 20.53
CA GLY A 417 0.20 -29.64 19.25
C GLY A 417 -0.57 -30.83 18.69
N GLN A 418 -0.95 -31.80 19.54
CA GLN A 418 -1.76 -32.94 19.13
C GLN A 418 -3.24 -32.63 19.34
N LEU A 419 -4.03 -32.92 18.30
CA LEU A 419 -5.49 -32.91 18.38
C LEU A 419 -5.97 -34.27 18.89
N SER A 420 -6.48 -34.30 20.12
CA SER A 420 -7.04 -35.51 20.74
C SER A 420 -8.57 -35.51 20.66
N LEU A 421 -9.16 -36.61 20.20
CA LEU A 421 -10.60 -36.88 20.31
C LEU A 421 -10.84 -37.91 21.43
N GLY A 422 -11.24 -37.42 22.60
CA GLY A 422 -11.62 -38.26 23.73
C GLY A 422 -13.06 -38.73 23.58
N ALA A 423 -13.27 -39.94 23.05
CA ALA A 423 -14.59 -40.57 22.91
C ALA A 423 -14.49 -42.09 23.13
N LYS A 424 -15.60 -42.72 23.54
CA LYS A 424 -15.68 -44.20 23.61
C LYS A 424 -15.61 -44.84 22.23
N ASN A 425 -16.24 -44.21 21.22
CA ASN A 425 -16.26 -44.65 19.84
C ASN A 425 -16.22 -43.43 18.91
N VAL A 426 -15.50 -43.53 17.80
CA VAL A 426 -15.52 -42.54 16.71
C VAL A 426 -16.09 -43.22 15.47
N ARG A 427 -17.16 -42.65 14.90
CA ARG A 427 -17.83 -43.18 13.71
C ARG A 427 -17.73 -42.18 12.56
N ALA A 428 -17.15 -42.60 11.44
CA ALA A 428 -17.24 -41.91 10.17
C ALA A 428 -18.43 -42.49 9.36
N ASN A 429 -19.33 -41.65 8.85
CA ASN A 429 -20.48 -42.11 8.06
C ASN A 429 -20.11 -42.51 6.62
N GLU A 430 -18.98 -41.99 6.14
CA GLU A 430 -18.42 -42.30 4.83
C GLU A 430 -16.97 -42.73 4.99
N ASN A 431 -16.02 -41.84 4.70
CA ASN A 431 -14.60 -42.13 4.69
C ASN A 431 -13.88 -41.55 5.92
N LEU A 432 -12.91 -42.30 6.46
CA LEU A 432 -11.87 -41.78 7.33
C LEU A 432 -10.55 -41.76 6.55
N THR A 433 -10.03 -40.57 6.26
CA THR A 433 -8.76 -40.39 5.54
C THR A 433 -7.68 -39.93 6.51
N VAL A 434 -6.54 -40.63 6.53
CA VAL A 434 -5.33 -40.24 7.25
C VAL A 434 -4.26 -39.81 6.24
N GLY A 435 -3.42 -38.84 6.61
CA GLY A 435 -2.43 -38.25 5.70
C GLY A 435 -1.26 -39.18 5.39
N LEU A 436 -0.44 -39.47 6.41
CA LEU A 436 0.76 -40.31 6.31
C LEU A 436 0.50 -41.66 6.97
N ASP A 437 0.67 -41.72 8.29
CA ASP A 437 0.62 -42.97 9.05
C ASP A 437 -0.65 -43.08 9.90
N ALA A 438 -1.19 -44.30 10.00
CA ALA A 438 -2.20 -44.67 10.99
C ALA A 438 -1.61 -45.69 11.95
N HIS A 439 -1.56 -45.35 13.24
CA HIS A 439 -1.12 -46.23 14.31
C HIS A 439 -2.33 -46.85 15.03
N VAL A 440 -2.34 -48.17 15.15
CA VAL A 440 -3.35 -48.92 15.92
C VAL A 440 -2.62 -49.73 16.99
N ASP A 441 -2.74 -49.31 18.26
CA ASP A 441 -1.98 -49.91 19.37
C ASP A 441 -2.33 -51.38 19.62
N ARG A 442 -3.55 -51.79 19.29
CA ARG A 442 -4.05 -53.16 19.48
C ARG A 442 -4.47 -53.77 18.15
N THR A 443 -5.76 -54.01 17.97
CA THR A 443 -6.29 -54.82 16.87
C THR A 443 -7.05 -53.95 15.86
N LEU A 444 -6.74 -54.14 14.57
CA LEU A 444 -7.56 -53.66 13.46
C LEU A 444 -8.59 -54.73 13.08
N TYR A 445 -9.88 -54.45 13.30
CA TYR A 445 -10.98 -55.30 12.85
C TYR A 445 -11.54 -54.81 11.52
N ILE A 446 -11.65 -55.72 10.55
CA ILE A 446 -12.22 -55.48 9.23
C ILE A 446 -13.31 -56.55 9.03
N ASN A 447 -14.58 -56.17 8.90
CA ASN A 447 -15.73 -57.06 9.13
C ASN A 447 -16.68 -57.10 7.92
N GLY A 448 -17.03 -58.30 7.46
CA GLY A 448 -17.90 -58.48 6.29
C GLY A 448 -17.08 -58.92 5.08
N GLN A 449 -17.53 -58.58 3.87
CA GLN A 449 -16.77 -58.84 2.63
C GLN A 449 -15.87 -57.64 2.30
N ASP A 450 -14.95 -57.36 3.21
CA ASP A 450 -14.08 -56.19 3.16
C ASP A 450 -12.67 -56.53 2.63
N PHE A 451 -11.97 -55.52 2.09
CA PHE A 451 -10.63 -55.66 1.53
C PHE A 451 -9.68 -54.59 2.08
N ILE A 452 -8.42 -54.98 2.36
CA ILE A 452 -7.31 -54.02 2.44
C ILE A 452 -6.79 -53.83 1.00
N THR A 453 -7.11 -52.69 0.39
CA THR A 453 -6.61 -52.38 -0.96
C THR A 453 -5.38 -51.49 -0.86
N LYS A 454 -4.20 -52.04 -1.14
CA LYS A 454 -2.99 -51.23 -1.29
C LYS A 454 -2.88 -50.71 -2.72
N LYS A 455 -2.86 -49.38 -2.87
CA LYS A 455 -2.52 -48.70 -4.13
C LYS A 455 -1.17 -47.99 -3.95
N GLY A 456 -0.39 -47.95 -5.03
CA GLY A 456 0.96 -47.40 -5.03
C GLY A 456 1.99 -48.45 -5.44
N VAL A 457 2.89 -48.02 -6.32
CA VAL A 457 3.91 -48.86 -6.93
C VAL A 457 5.24 -48.17 -6.72
N ILE A 458 6.19 -48.91 -6.18
CA ILE A 458 7.60 -48.53 -6.20
C ILE A 458 8.12 -48.92 -7.57
N THR A 459 8.51 -47.93 -8.37
CA THR A 459 9.25 -48.18 -9.61
C THR A 459 10.72 -48.29 -9.24
N GLU A 460 11.27 -49.48 -9.33
CA GLU A 460 12.69 -49.71 -9.08
C GLU A 460 13.55 -49.08 -10.18
N THR A 461 14.84 -48.92 -9.92
CA THR A 461 15.82 -48.47 -10.94
C THR A 461 15.81 -49.36 -12.19
N SER A 462 15.43 -50.63 -12.03
CA SER A 462 15.26 -51.60 -13.12
C SER A 462 14.05 -51.32 -14.02
N GLY A 463 13.17 -50.38 -13.64
CA GLY A 463 11.90 -50.10 -14.27
C GLY A 463 10.75 -51.02 -13.84
N ASN A 464 11.05 -52.06 -13.05
CA ASN A 464 10.04 -52.97 -12.53
C ASN A 464 9.20 -52.32 -11.43
N ARG A 465 8.05 -52.91 -11.16
CA ARG A 465 7.00 -52.34 -10.31
C ARG A 465 6.73 -53.26 -9.12
N ASN A 466 6.87 -52.72 -7.92
CA ASN A 466 6.61 -53.45 -6.68
C ASN A 466 5.51 -52.76 -5.86
N THR A 467 4.49 -53.52 -5.46
CA THR A 467 3.48 -53.10 -4.48
C THR A 467 3.64 -53.94 -3.22
N GLN A 468 4.27 -53.36 -2.20
CA GLN A 468 4.37 -53.97 -0.87
C GLN A 468 2.99 -54.03 -0.21
N GLY A 469 2.60 -55.21 0.26
CA GLY A 469 1.26 -55.48 0.82
C GLY A 469 1.25 -55.53 2.35
N LEU A 470 1.96 -56.50 2.93
CA LEU A 470 2.07 -56.69 4.38
C LEU A 470 3.54 -56.83 4.74
N HIS A 471 3.99 -56.05 5.73
CA HIS A 471 5.33 -56.13 6.30
C HIS A 471 5.23 -56.54 7.77
N ILE A 472 5.88 -57.63 8.13
CA ILE A 472 5.98 -58.13 9.51
C ILE A 472 7.43 -58.00 9.94
N GLN A 473 7.71 -56.97 10.74
CA GLN A 473 9.05 -56.66 11.22
C GLN A 473 9.39 -57.47 12.48
N GLY A 474 10.49 -58.21 12.42
CA GLY A 474 11.14 -58.85 13.57
C GLY A 474 12.21 -57.94 14.19
N ALA A 475 13.12 -58.52 14.99
CA ALA A 475 14.22 -57.75 15.57
C ALA A 475 15.28 -57.39 14.50
N GLY A 476 15.73 -56.13 14.50
CA GLY A 476 16.77 -55.65 13.59
C GLY A 476 16.34 -55.72 12.12
N ASN A 477 17.10 -56.42 11.28
CA ASN A 477 16.83 -56.51 9.83
C ASN A 477 16.08 -57.79 9.43
N GLN A 478 15.36 -58.43 10.36
CA GLN A 478 14.58 -59.63 10.09
C GLN A 478 13.14 -59.26 9.79
N TYR A 479 12.60 -59.68 8.65
CA TYR A 479 11.21 -59.35 8.30
C TYR A 479 10.59 -60.38 7.34
N VAL A 480 9.27 -60.36 7.27
CA VAL A 480 8.49 -61.06 6.25
C VAL A 480 7.65 -60.05 5.48
N ASP A 481 7.78 -60.07 4.15
CA ASP A 481 6.99 -59.26 3.24
C ASP A 481 6.07 -60.12 2.38
N HIS A 482 4.82 -59.70 2.25
CA HIS A 482 3.92 -60.16 1.18
C HIS A 482 3.76 -59.02 0.18
N TYR A 483 4.13 -59.25 -1.07
CA TYR A 483 4.06 -58.21 -2.11
C TYR A 483 3.62 -58.74 -3.46
N PHE A 484 3.16 -57.82 -4.30
CA PHE A 484 2.89 -58.05 -5.72
C PHE A 484 3.97 -57.37 -6.54
N TYR A 485 4.49 -58.08 -7.54
CA TYR A 485 5.58 -57.60 -8.37
C TYR A 485 5.27 -57.80 -9.85
N GLU A 486 5.60 -56.78 -10.65
CA GLU A 486 5.46 -56.79 -12.10
C GLU A 486 6.82 -56.49 -12.76
N GLU A 487 7.32 -57.45 -13.51
CA GLU A 487 8.32 -57.23 -14.55
C GLU A 487 7.57 -56.72 -15.78
N ILE A 488 7.66 -55.41 -16.04
CA ILE A 488 6.82 -54.74 -17.04
C ILE A 488 6.94 -55.44 -18.39
N GLY A 489 5.79 -55.86 -18.93
CA GLY A 489 5.69 -56.52 -20.24
C GLY A 489 6.19 -57.97 -20.28
N LYS A 490 6.61 -58.54 -19.14
CA LYS A 490 7.12 -59.92 -19.06
C LYS A 490 6.25 -60.82 -18.20
N ARG A 491 6.13 -60.51 -16.90
CA ARG A 491 5.37 -61.32 -15.94
C ARG A 491 5.00 -60.53 -14.70
N ALA A 492 3.92 -60.96 -14.04
CA ALA A 492 3.58 -60.55 -12.69
C ALA A 492 3.46 -61.75 -11.74
N PHE A 493 3.70 -61.52 -10.45
CA PHE A 493 3.61 -62.56 -9.43
C PHE A 493 3.29 -61.97 -8.04
N GLY A 494 2.65 -62.78 -7.20
CA GLY A 494 2.57 -62.55 -5.76
C GLY A 494 3.67 -63.34 -5.06
N ALA A 495 4.39 -62.71 -4.13
CA ALA A 495 5.49 -63.34 -3.41
C ALA A 495 5.39 -63.17 -1.90
N MET A 496 5.88 -64.17 -1.19
CA MET A 496 6.27 -64.10 0.21
C MET A 496 7.80 -64.07 0.26
N HIS A 497 8.35 -63.08 0.95
CA HIS A 497 9.78 -62.89 1.13
C HIS A 497 10.12 -62.87 2.60
N VAL A 498 11.15 -63.61 2.97
CA VAL A 498 11.67 -63.72 4.33
C VAL A 498 13.13 -63.31 4.29
N SER A 499 13.47 -62.27 5.06
CA SER A 499 14.84 -61.83 5.26
C SER A 499 15.29 -62.15 6.68
N SER A 500 16.45 -62.78 6.83
CA SER A 500 17.03 -63.11 8.13
C SER A 500 18.55 -63.00 8.11
N GLY A 501 19.09 -62.01 8.83
CA GLY A 501 20.54 -61.88 9.04
C GLY A 501 21.35 -61.63 7.77
N GLY A 502 20.76 -60.99 6.75
CA GLY A 502 21.41 -60.71 5.47
C GLY A 502 21.25 -61.82 4.41
N SER A 503 20.41 -62.82 4.67
CA SER A 503 19.99 -63.83 3.68
C SER A 503 18.51 -63.68 3.36
N ASP A 504 18.19 -63.73 2.06
CA ASP A 504 16.86 -63.50 1.51
C ASP A 504 16.30 -64.77 0.85
N GLY A 505 15.18 -65.27 1.37
CA GLY A 505 14.43 -66.40 0.83
C GLY A 505 13.05 -65.96 0.38
N TRP A 506 12.61 -66.39 -0.81
CA TRP A 506 11.28 -66.08 -1.32
C TRP A 506 10.62 -67.27 -1.97
N PHE A 507 9.29 -67.20 -1.96
CA PHE A 507 8.40 -68.08 -2.69
C PHE A 507 7.41 -67.22 -3.46
N GLN A 508 7.21 -67.50 -4.74
CA GLN A 508 6.33 -66.72 -5.61
C GLN A 508 5.37 -67.60 -6.40
N PHE A 509 4.17 -67.06 -6.60
CA PHE A 509 3.12 -67.58 -7.47
C PHE A 509 2.95 -66.64 -8.65
N GLY A 510 3.32 -67.10 -9.84
CA GLY A 510 3.19 -66.34 -11.07
C GLY A 510 1.75 -66.31 -11.58
N HIS A 511 1.40 -65.21 -12.26
CA HIS A 511 0.07 -65.04 -12.88
C HIS A 511 -0.25 -66.09 -13.97
N GLN A 512 0.75 -66.85 -14.45
CA GLN A 512 0.60 -67.96 -15.39
C GLN A 512 0.47 -69.33 -14.70
N GLY A 513 0.41 -69.36 -13.36
CA GLY A 513 0.25 -70.58 -12.57
C GLY A 513 1.56 -71.28 -12.17
N ASP A 514 2.72 -70.67 -12.43
CA ASP A 514 4.01 -71.22 -12.02
C ASP A 514 4.37 -70.88 -10.56
N ILE A 515 5.10 -71.79 -9.91
CA ILE A 515 5.61 -71.63 -8.56
C ILE A 515 7.13 -71.58 -8.62
N ARG A 516 7.75 -70.60 -7.95
CA ARG A 516 9.23 -70.51 -7.86
C ARG A 516 9.67 -70.18 -6.45
N SER A 517 10.86 -70.65 -6.09
CA SER A 517 11.57 -70.27 -4.87
C SER A 517 13.04 -70.01 -5.16
N ASN A 518 13.68 -69.13 -4.40
CA ASN A 518 15.14 -68.96 -4.43
C ASN A 518 15.81 -69.60 -3.21
N GLY A 519 17.10 -69.27 -3.09
CA GLY A 519 17.92 -69.61 -1.95
C GLY A 519 19.05 -70.55 -2.36
N PRO A 520 20.06 -70.72 -1.50
CA PRO A 520 21.16 -71.65 -1.75
C PRO A 520 20.73 -73.13 -1.76
N TRP A 521 19.52 -73.44 -1.27
CA TRP A 521 18.99 -74.82 -1.16
C TRP A 521 17.50 -74.90 -1.54
N PRO A 522 17.11 -74.58 -2.79
CA PRO A 522 15.71 -74.64 -3.19
C PRO A 522 15.27 -76.10 -3.24
N ARG A 523 14.35 -76.47 -2.34
CA ARG A 523 13.83 -77.82 -2.20
C ARG A 523 12.33 -77.79 -1.95
N LEU A 524 11.61 -78.73 -2.55
CA LEU A 524 10.21 -78.99 -2.20
C LEU A 524 10.19 -80.18 -1.24
N MET A 525 9.75 -79.94 0.00
CA MET A 525 9.65 -80.97 1.03
C MET A 525 8.20 -81.44 1.15
N LEU A 526 7.95 -82.72 0.90
CA LEU A 526 6.64 -83.37 0.99
C LEU A 526 6.73 -84.49 2.03
N GLY A 527 6.47 -84.15 3.30
CA GLY A 527 6.75 -85.06 4.43
C GLY A 527 8.24 -85.33 4.56
N GLU A 528 8.63 -86.61 4.57
CA GLU A 528 10.05 -87.03 4.59
C GLU A 528 10.72 -86.99 3.21
N ALA A 529 9.96 -86.84 2.12
CA ALA A 529 10.50 -86.78 0.78
C ALA A 529 10.97 -85.35 0.44
N THR A 530 12.13 -85.24 -0.19
CA THR A 530 12.69 -83.94 -0.63
C THR A 530 13.00 -84.00 -2.12
N TYR A 531 12.43 -83.08 -2.89
CA TYR A 531 12.78 -82.84 -4.29
C TYR A 531 13.84 -81.74 -4.38
N PHE A 532 14.93 -82.02 -5.07
CA PHE A 532 16.06 -81.12 -5.24
C PHE A 532 16.06 -80.47 -6.64
N ASN A 533 16.77 -79.35 -6.77
CA ASN A 533 16.85 -78.59 -8.02
C ASN A 533 17.66 -79.26 -9.14
N ASP A 534 18.43 -80.31 -8.83
CA ASP A 534 19.10 -81.18 -9.81
C ASP A 534 18.17 -82.28 -10.35
N GLY A 535 16.92 -82.33 -9.90
CA GLY A 535 15.93 -83.34 -10.26
C GLY A 535 15.99 -84.62 -9.40
N ASN A 536 16.88 -84.68 -8.40
CA ASN A 536 16.96 -85.82 -7.50
C ASN A 536 15.85 -85.79 -6.45
N ILE A 537 15.51 -86.97 -5.92
CA ILE A 537 14.49 -87.14 -4.89
C ILE A 537 15.09 -87.95 -3.76
N ASN A 538 15.10 -87.42 -2.54
CA ASN A 538 15.48 -88.17 -1.34
C ASN A 538 14.22 -88.63 -0.60
N GLY A 539 14.17 -89.88 -0.14
CA GLY A 539 13.03 -90.39 0.63
C GLY A 539 13.24 -91.82 1.14
N SER A 540 12.48 -92.18 2.17
CA SER A 540 12.59 -93.48 2.85
C SER A 540 12.27 -94.67 1.95
N ILE A 541 11.34 -94.54 0.99
CA ILE A 541 11.04 -95.59 0.00
C ILE A 541 12.23 -95.97 -0.88
N TRP A 542 13.20 -95.06 -1.06
CA TRP A 542 14.43 -95.29 -1.82
C TRP A 542 15.63 -95.63 -0.94
N GLY A 543 15.48 -95.64 0.40
CA GLY A 543 16.59 -95.76 1.35
C GLY A 543 17.58 -94.59 1.29
N GLY A 544 17.13 -93.41 0.84
CA GLY A 544 17.99 -92.26 0.56
C GLY A 544 17.64 -91.62 -0.79
N TYR A 545 18.65 -91.26 -1.58
CA TYR A 545 18.47 -90.64 -2.89
C TYR A 545 18.02 -91.64 -3.96
N LEU A 546 17.02 -91.25 -4.77
CA LEU A 546 16.50 -92.01 -5.91
C LEU A 546 17.61 -92.37 -6.91
N SER A 547 18.55 -91.44 -7.16
CA SER A 547 19.70 -91.72 -8.04
C SER A 547 20.54 -92.90 -7.54
N ASN A 548 20.79 -92.99 -6.23
CA ASN A 548 21.52 -94.10 -5.62
C ASN A 548 20.72 -95.40 -5.72
N TYR A 549 19.42 -95.36 -5.41
CA TYR A 549 18.53 -96.51 -5.53
C TYR A 549 18.53 -97.08 -6.96
N LEU A 550 18.39 -96.23 -7.98
CA LEU A 550 18.40 -96.65 -9.38
C LEU A 550 19.76 -97.24 -9.81
N ASN A 551 20.86 -96.64 -9.35
CA ASN A 551 22.20 -97.13 -9.66
C ASN A 551 22.51 -98.50 -9.04
N GLN A 552 21.92 -98.81 -7.88
CA GLN A 552 22.18 -100.05 -7.14
C GLN A 552 21.26 -101.20 -7.53
N ASN A 553 19.99 -100.93 -7.84
CA ASN A 553 18.97 -101.99 -7.98
C ASN A 553 18.68 -102.41 -9.43
N PHE A 554 19.12 -101.65 -10.42
CA PHE A 554 18.83 -101.93 -11.84
C PHE A 554 20.09 -102.07 -12.66
N VAL A 555 20.05 -102.93 -13.67
CA VAL A 555 21.08 -102.97 -14.72
C VAL A 555 20.97 -101.68 -15.54
N ARG A 556 22.06 -100.93 -15.59
CA ARG A 556 22.13 -99.63 -16.27
C ARG A 556 22.61 -99.74 -17.71
N ASP A 557 23.40 -100.77 -17.98
CA ASP A 557 23.98 -101.03 -19.30
C ASP A 557 24.44 -102.50 -19.43
N VAL A 558 24.59 -102.99 -20.66
CA VAL A 558 25.07 -104.33 -20.98
C VAL A 558 26.10 -104.24 -22.09
N ARG A 559 27.24 -104.94 -21.95
CA ARG A 559 28.31 -104.95 -22.95
C ARG A 559 28.95 -106.32 -23.09
N LEU A 560 29.68 -106.53 -24.18
CA LEU A 560 30.71 -107.56 -24.26
C LEU A 560 32.03 -106.98 -23.73
N GLY A 561 32.66 -107.66 -22.78
CA GLY A 561 33.95 -107.26 -22.23
C GLY A 561 35.11 -107.47 -23.21
N ASN A 562 36.34 -107.33 -22.71
CA ASN A 562 37.54 -107.51 -23.52
C ASN A 562 37.63 -108.94 -24.08
N VAL A 563 38.24 -109.10 -25.26
CA VAL A 563 38.47 -110.42 -25.87
C VAL A 563 39.54 -111.19 -25.10
N GLU A 564 39.27 -112.44 -24.82
CA GLU A 564 40.21 -113.43 -24.27
C GLU A 564 40.40 -114.57 -25.28
N SER A 565 41.57 -115.19 -25.29
CA SER A 565 41.83 -116.40 -26.07
C SER A 565 42.19 -117.57 -25.16
N ILE A 566 41.75 -118.77 -25.53
CA ILE A 566 42.06 -120.01 -24.82
C ILE A 566 42.32 -121.15 -25.80
N ALA A 567 43.30 -121.98 -25.48
CA ALA A 567 43.65 -123.15 -26.28
C ALA A 567 42.60 -124.25 -26.10
N THR A 568 42.18 -124.87 -27.20
CA THR A 568 41.26 -126.01 -27.21
C THR A 568 42.08 -127.29 -27.43
N TRP A 569 42.14 -128.18 -26.43
CA TRP A 569 43.01 -129.37 -26.36
C TRP A 569 42.72 -130.48 -27.40
N ARG A 570 42.55 -130.14 -28.70
CA ARG A 570 42.37 -131.08 -29.83
C ARG A 570 41.31 -132.17 -29.58
N GLY A 571 40.20 -131.80 -28.96
CA GLY A 571 39.04 -132.66 -28.70
C GLY A 571 37.81 -132.23 -29.51
N PRO A 572 36.80 -133.10 -29.68
CA PRO A 572 35.60 -132.84 -30.49
C PRO A 572 34.61 -131.82 -29.87
N GLY A 573 34.93 -131.22 -28.72
CA GLY A 573 34.09 -130.23 -28.05
C GLY A 573 34.85 -129.36 -27.05
N TYR A 574 34.37 -128.14 -26.85
CA TYR A 574 34.86 -127.17 -25.87
C TYR A 574 33.68 -126.60 -25.08
N SER A 575 33.73 -126.68 -23.75
CA SER A 575 32.79 -126.03 -22.84
C SER A 575 33.46 -124.81 -22.22
N ASP A 576 32.87 -123.63 -22.39
CA ASP A 576 33.42 -122.40 -21.84
C ASP A 576 33.02 -122.17 -20.38
N SER A 577 33.65 -121.18 -19.73
CA SER A 577 33.25 -120.71 -18.41
C SER A 577 31.93 -119.95 -18.47
N ALA A 578 31.09 -120.10 -17.44
CA ALA A 578 29.82 -119.39 -17.33
C ALA A 578 30.00 -117.86 -17.49
N GLY A 579 29.10 -117.21 -18.22
CA GLY A 579 29.16 -115.78 -18.50
C GLY A 579 29.96 -115.38 -19.73
N TYR A 580 30.62 -116.32 -20.41
CA TYR A 580 31.38 -116.05 -21.62
C TYR A 580 30.63 -116.50 -22.87
N VAL A 581 30.77 -115.71 -23.94
CA VAL A 581 30.27 -116.04 -25.28
C VAL A 581 31.44 -116.18 -26.24
N LEU A 582 31.34 -117.15 -27.14
CA LEU A 582 32.34 -117.35 -28.19
C LEU A 582 32.16 -116.24 -29.23
N THR A 583 33.27 -115.60 -29.57
CA THR A 583 33.31 -114.45 -30.49
C THR A 583 34.26 -114.66 -31.67
N GLY A 584 34.98 -115.79 -31.70
CA GLY A 584 35.78 -116.22 -32.84
C GLY A 584 36.45 -117.57 -32.58
N ALA A 585 36.98 -118.19 -33.63
CA ALA A 585 37.76 -119.42 -33.57
C ALA A 585 38.93 -119.35 -34.57
N ALA A 586 40.06 -119.98 -34.24
CA ALA A 586 41.21 -120.09 -35.12
C ALA A 586 41.72 -121.54 -35.15
N ASN A 587 41.98 -122.03 -36.36
CA ASN A 587 42.66 -123.28 -36.64
C ASN A 587 43.92 -122.94 -37.45
N ASN A 588 45.06 -122.94 -36.77
CA ASN A 588 46.33 -122.47 -37.29
C ASN A 588 47.09 -123.57 -38.04
N ASN A 589 46.85 -124.84 -37.72
CA ASN A 589 47.52 -125.98 -38.33
C ASN A 589 46.67 -126.65 -39.46
N VAL A 590 45.42 -126.20 -39.65
CA VAL A 590 44.46 -126.63 -40.68
C VAL A 590 44.12 -128.13 -40.58
N ASP A 591 44.22 -128.71 -39.38
CA ASP A 591 43.71 -130.05 -39.10
C ASP A 591 42.19 -130.05 -38.86
N GLU A 592 41.59 -131.19 -38.49
CA GLU A 592 40.14 -131.28 -38.27
C GLU A 592 39.68 -130.63 -36.95
N TYR A 593 40.60 -130.13 -36.12
CA TYR A 593 40.33 -129.59 -34.78
C TYR A 593 40.65 -128.08 -34.69
N ILE A 594 39.87 -127.34 -33.89
CA ILE A 594 40.14 -125.93 -33.59
C ILE A 594 41.31 -125.84 -32.59
N ASP A 595 42.26 -124.92 -32.81
CA ASP A 595 43.41 -124.71 -31.92
C ASP A 595 43.11 -123.68 -30.80
N VAL A 596 42.43 -122.58 -31.15
CA VAL A 596 42.16 -121.46 -30.23
C VAL A 596 40.75 -120.93 -30.41
N ILE A 597 40.08 -120.65 -29.29
CA ILE A 597 38.79 -119.97 -29.26
C ILE A 597 38.97 -118.57 -28.68
N PHE A 598 38.34 -117.57 -29.31
CA PHE A 598 38.21 -116.21 -28.80
C PHE A 598 36.86 -116.05 -28.12
N ARG A 599 36.87 -115.60 -26.88
CA ARG A 599 35.67 -115.45 -26.05
C ARG A 599 35.62 -114.06 -25.42
N ARG A 600 34.42 -113.60 -25.06
CA ARG A 600 34.23 -112.35 -24.31
C ARG A 600 33.26 -112.60 -23.16
N PRO A 601 33.48 -112.00 -21.98
CA PRO A 601 32.49 -112.03 -20.92
C PRO A 601 31.31 -111.12 -21.32
N LEU A 602 30.08 -111.62 -21.28
CA LEU A 602 28.90 -110.77 -21.32
C LEU A 602 28.78 -110.10 -19.94
N GLN A 603 28.77 -108.77 -19.89
CA GLN A 603 28.78 -107.99 -18.65
C GLN A 603 27.56 -107.10 -18.55
N LYS A 604 27.06 -106.94 -17.32
CA LYS A 604 26.02 -105.97 -16.96
C LYS A 604 26.60 -104.92 -16.02
N HIS A 605 26.21 -103.66 -16.19
CA HIS A 605 26.57 -102.56 -15.30
C HIS A 605 25.51 -102.43 -14.20
N ILE A 606 25.89 -102.68 -12.95
CA ILE A 606 25.01 -102.58 -11.78
C ILE A 606 25.83 -102.16 -10.56
N GLY A 607 25.27 -101.28 -9.71
CA GLY A 607 25.97 -100.76 -8.53
C GLY A 607 27.22 -99.95 -8.88
N GLY A 608 27.26 -99.31 -10.05
CA GLY A 608 28.43 -98.58 -10.53
C GLY A 608 29.55 -99.46 -11.12
N ASN A 609 29.40 -100.78 -11.10
CA ASN A 609 30.44 -101.72 -11.52
C ASN A 609 30.01 -102.56 -12.72
N TRP A 610 30.97 -102.93 -13.57
CA TRP A 610 30.77 -103.93 -14.63
C TRP A 610 30.97 -105.33 -14.06
N VAL A 611 29.93 -106.17 -14.12
CA VAL A 611 29.94 -107.54 -13.58
C VAL A 611 29.65 -108.52 -14.71
N THR A 612 30.47 -109.56 -14.85
CA THR A 612 30.23 -110.66 -15.79
C THR A 612 28.97 -111.42 -15.38
N VAL A 613 28.07 -111.68 -16.34
CA VAL A 613 26.82 -112.41 -16.08
C VAL A 613 27.10 -113.88 -15.79
N TRP A 614 26.13 -114.58 -15.19
CA TRP A 614 26.21 -116.03 -15.00
C TRP A 614 25.42 -116.72 -16.11
N SER A 615 25.95 -117.82 -16.65
CA SER A 615 25.21 -118.72 -17.56
C SER A 615 24.66 -119.89 -16.74
N VAL A 616 23.36 -120.15 -16.84
CA VAL A 616 22.67 -121.29 -16.21
C VAL A 616 22.75 -122.55 -17.05
#